data_AF-A0A2U1LQI4-F1
#
_entry.id   AF-A0A2U1LQI4-F1
#
_cell.length_a   1.000
_cell.length_b   1.000
_cell.length_c   1.000
_cell.angle_alpha   90.00
_cell.angle_beta   90.00
_cell.angle_gamma   90.00
#
_symmetry.space_group_name_H-M   'P 1'
#
loop_
_entity.id
_entity.type
_entity.pdbx_description
1 polymer ?
#
loop_
_entity_poly.entity_id
_entity_poly.type
_entity_poly.pdbx_seq_one_letter_code
_entity_poly.pdbx_strand_id
1 'polypeptide(L)'
;MAMISDSPPIREEFDQLIREVERHGGRMPSKQEVQEKREAIEKTNSFVYSAETVKQMLQEKKSTIRRPMNVAAEKDRLRRDLEVAQMKHNDAEVEKIKAKLEELEASRQPQQKDAKAIKLAEMNRKNRVENFKNASEVKPMAAGLKAGEAGYDPFSRRWTRSRNYYVSKPGEAAAEANGGDTQAAAVVGPDGVGIVATAAALEAAADAGKLVDTSAPVDQGTESNVLHDFEIPISLTALQKFGGPHGVQAGFMARKQRIEATVGCQVPENDGRRHALTLSVSDYKRRRGLL
;
A
#
# COMPACT_ATOMS: atom_id res chain seq x y z
N MET A 1 11.18 -12.38 14.67
CA MET A 1 10.74 -13.75 14.38
C MET A 1 11.74 -14.57 13.58
N ALA A 2 12.63 -13.99 12.76
CA ALA A 2 13.58 -14.75 11.94
C ALA A 2 14.65 -15.57 12.69
N MET A 3 14.75 -15.44 14.03
CA MET A 3 15.73 -16.16 14.87
C MET A 3 15.06 -17.20 15.79
N ILE A 4 13.82 -17.60 15.50
CA ILE A 4 13.08 -18.62 16.27
C ILE A 4 13.20 -19.93 15.49
N SER A 5 13.54 -21.02 16.19
CA SER A 5 13.55 -22.37 15.61
C SER A 5 12.17 -23.01 15.77
N ASP A 6 11.73 -23.75 14.74
CA ASP A 6 10.51 -24.57 14.79
C ASP A 6 10.76 -25.97 15.39
N SER A 7 12.01 -26.31 15.71
CA SER A 7 12.38 -27.60 16.30
C SER A 7 11.98 -27.70 17.78
N PRO A 8 11.56 -28.88 18.28
CA PRO A 8 11.33 -29.08 19.70
C PRO A 8 12.64 -28.94 20.49
N PRO A 9 12.58 -28.49 21.76
CA PRO A 9 13.77 -28.31 22.59
C PRO A 9 14.48 -29.64 22.86
N ILE A 10 15.79 -29.64 22.72
CA ILE A 10 16.64 -30.79 22.99
C ILE A 10 16.93 -30.88 24.50
N ARG A 11 17.17 -32.09 25.03
CA ARG A 11 17.50 -32.29 26.45
C ARG A 11 18.69 -31.43 26.91
N GLU A 12 19.73 -31.35 26.08
CA GLU A 12 20.93 -30.56 26.39
C GLU A 12 20.63 -29.06 26.51
N GLU A 13 19.75 -28.52 25.68
CA GLU A 13 19.31 -27.12 25.71
C GLU A 13 18.47 -26.85 26.97
N PHE A 14 17.61 -27.79 27.33
CA PHE A 14 16.80 -27.71 28.54
C PHE A 14 17.68 -27.76 29.81
N ASP A 15 18.69 -28.63 29.84
CA ASP A 15 19.63 -28.71 30.96
C ASP A 15 20.53 -27.45 31.05
N GLN A 16 20.81 -26.80 29.92
CA GLN A 16 21.48 -25.48 29.91
C GLN A 16 20.56 -24.39 30.47
N LEU A 17 19.28 -24.39 30.08
CA LEU A 17 18.29 -23.45 30.62
C LEU A 17 18.18 -23.59 32.14
N ILE A 18 18.14 -24.82 32.68
CA ILE A 18 18.11 -25.06 34.13
C ILE A 18 19.31 -24.44 34.83
N ARG A 19 20.52 -24.71 34.32
CA ARG A 19 21.75 -24.16 34.88
C ARG A 19 21.80 -22.64 34.88
N GLU A 20 21.31 -22.00 33.82
CA GLU A 20 21.27 -20.53 33.76
C GLU A 20 20.23 -19.94 34.71
N VAL A 21 19.05 -20.55 34.83
CA VAL A 21 18.01 -20.10 35.77
C VAL A 21 18.48 -20.22 37.22
N GLU A 22 19.16 -21.32 37.57
CA GLU A 22 19.77 -21.50 38.89
C GLU A 22 20.88 -20.48 39.16
N ARG A 23 21.75 -20.21 38.17
CA ARG A 23 22.82 -19.21 38.28
C ARG A 23 22.28 -17.81 38.53
N HIS A 24 21.17 -17.46 37.90
CA HIS A 24 20.53 -16.14 38.02
C HIS A 24 19.51 -16.06 39.16
N GLY A 25 19.28 -17.15 39.91
CA GLY A 25 18.31 -17.18 41.01
C GLY A 25 16.85 -17.05 40.54
N GLY A 26 16.57 -17.42 39.29
CA GLY A 26 15.22 -17.35 38.72
C GLY A 26 14.32 -18.50 39.21
N ARG A 27 13.01 -18.28 39.18
CA ARG A 27 12.01 -19.32 39.48
C ARG A 27 11.73 -20.15 38.23
N MET A 28 11.88 -21.46 38.34
CA MET A 28 11.42 -22.39 37.29
C MET A 28 9.89 -22.40 37.19
N PRO A 29 9.32 -22.40 35.97
CA PRO A 29 7.88 -22.48 35.79
C PRO A 29 7.35 -23.80 36.35
N SER A 30 6.20 -23.74 37.02
CA SER A 30 5.57 -24.93 37.59
C SER A 30 4.91 -25.77 36.49
N LYS A 31 4.72 -27.08 36.74
CA LYS A 31 4.04 -27.96 35.79
C LYS A 31 2.61 -27.48 35.48
N GLN A 32 1.93 -26.92 36.47
CA GLN A 32 0.59 -26.36 36.34
C GLN A 32 0.59 -25.13 35.43
N GLU A 33 1.51 -24.19 35.65
CA GLU A 33 1.64 -22.99 34.80
C GLU A 33 1.91 -23.35 33.33
N VAL A 34 2.74 -24.37 33.08
CA VAL A 34 3.03 -24.85 31.71
C VAL A 34 1.77 -25.46 31.08
N GLN A 35 0.99 -26.23 31.84
CA GLN A 35 -0.27 -26.82 31.36
C GLN A 35 -1.32 -25.74 31.06
N GLU A 36 -1.52 -24.78 31.95
CA GLU A 36 -2.44 -23.65 31.75
C GLU A 36 -2.07 -22.84 30.51
N LYS A 37 -0.77 -22.56 30.30
CA LYS A 37 -0.30 -21.83 29.12
C LYS A 37 -0.45 -22.65 27.85
N ARG A 38 -0.23 -23.97 27.90
CA ARG A 38 -0.51 -24.86 26.78
C ARG A 38 -1.98 -24.80 26.39
N GLU A 39 -2.90 -24.90 27.35
CA GLU A 39 -4.33 -24.80 27.09
C GLU A 39 -4.72 -23.42 26.53
N ALA A 40 -4.12 -22.34 27.02
CA ALA A 40 -4.36 -20.99 26.48
C ALA A 40 -3.93 -20.87 25.01
N ILE A 41 -2.81 -21.50 24.61
CA ILE A 41 -2.36 -21.56 23.21
C ILE A 41 -3.35 -22.39 22.38
N GLU A 42 -3.79 -23.55 22.88
CA GLU A 42 -4.77 -24.40 22.18
C GLU A 42 -6.12 -23.68 22.00
N LYS A 43 -6.57 -22.91 23.00
CA LYS A 43 -7.77 -22.04 22.92
C LYS A 43 -7.61 -20.94 21.87
N THR A 44 -6.41 -20.37 21.75
CA THR A 44 -6.13 -19.32 20.75
C THR A 44 -6.12 -19.91 19.34
N ASN A 45 -5.58 -21.11 19.15
CA ASN A 45 -5.55 -21.81 17.86
C ASN A 45 -6.95 -22.25 17.39
N SER A 46 -7.85 -22.55 18.32
CA SER A 46 -9.24 -22.97 18.05
C SER A 46 -10.24 -21.80 18.05
N PHE A 47 -9.77 -20.58 18.29
CA PHE A 47 -10.64 -19.40 18.36
C PHE A 47 -11.27 -19.08 17.00
N VAL A 48 -12.61 -18.99 16.98
CA VAL A 48 -13.36 -18.61 15.79
C VAL A 48 -13.45 -17.10 15.71
N TYR A 49 -12.90 -16.51 14.64
CA TYR A 49 -12.92 -15.08 14.43
C TYR A 49 -14.34 -14.56 14.17
N SER A 50 -14.78 -13.59 14.98
CA SER A 50 -16.01 -12.85 14.72
C SER A 50 -15.81 -11.83 13.60
N ALA A 51 -16.90 -11.38 12.97
CA ALA A 51 -16.85 -10.38 11.92
C ALA A 51 -16.21 -9.06 12.38
N GLU A 52 -16.39 -8.69 13.66
CA GLU A 52 -15.81 -7.47 14.24
C GLU A 52 -14.31 -7.61 14.45
N THR A 53 -13.85 -8.75 14.98
CA THR A 53 -12.42 -9.04 15.12
C THR A 53 -11.72 -8.99 13.77
N VAL A 54 -12.33 -9.54 12.72
CA VAL A 54 -11.77 -9.47 11.36
C VAL A 54 -11.69 -8.03 10.85
N LYS A 55 -12.71 -7.21 11.10
CA LYS A 55 -12.70 -5.78 10.72
C LYS A 55 -11.57 -5.04 11.43
N GLN A 56 -11.40 -5.25 12.73
CA GLN A 56 -10.31 -4.67 13.51
C GLN A 56 -8.95 -5.12 12.97
N MET A 57 -8.76 -6.42 12.74
CA MET A 57 -7.51 -6.96 12.17
C MET A 57 -7.19 -6.35 10.80
N LEU A 58 -8.20 -6.12 9.95
CA LEU A 58 -8.01 -5.46 8.66
C LEU A 58 -7.64 -3.99 8.83
N GLN A 59 -8.21 -3.30 9.80
CA GLN A 59 -7.86 -1.92 10.11
C GLN A 59 -6.43 -1.80 10.65
N GLU A 60 -6.03 -2.68 11.56
CA GLU A 60 -4.66 -2.76 12.08
C GLU A 60 -3.64 -3.14 11.00
N LYS A 61 -3.99 -4.10 10.14
CA LYS A 61 -3.15 -4.45 8.97
C LYS A 61 -3.05 -3.30 7.95
N LYS A 62 -4.08 -2.45 7.85
CA LYS A 62 -4.06 -1.25 7.00
C LYS A 62 -3.25 -0.12 7.63
N SER A 63 -3.33 0.07 8.95
CA SER A 63 -2.56 1.10 9.66
C SER A 63 -1.09 0.73 9.85
N THR A 64 -0.75 -0.55 9.74
CA THR A 64 0.64 -1.02 9.77
C THR A 64 1.40 -0.48 8.54
N ILE A 65 2.24 0.53 8.79
CA ILE A 65 3.04 1.30 7.81
C ILE A 65 3.87 0.41 6.86
N ARG A 66 4.19 -0.82 7.25
CA ARG A 66 5.07 -1.73 6.49
C ARG A 66 4.40 -2.54 5.38
N ARG A 67 3.09 -2.41 5.16
CA ARG A 67 2.47 -3.13 4.05
C ARG A 67 2.90 -2.49 2.72
N PRO A 68 3.47 -3.25 1.76
CA PRO A 68 3.67 -2.73 0.41
C PRO A 68 2.29 -2.43 -0.17
N MET A 69 1.97 -1.14 -0.28
CA MET A 69 0.70 -0.67 -0.81
C MET A 69 0.80 -0.57 -2.33
N ASN A 70 -0.23 -1.01 -3.04
CA ASN A 70 -0.30 -0.78 -4.49
C ASN A 70 -0.63 0.70 -4.72
N VAL A 71 0.40 1.53 -4.83
CA VAL A 71 0.30 2.99 -4.96
C VAL A 71 -0.52 3.40 -6.18
N ALA A 72 -0.48 2.64 -7.28
CA ALA A 72 -1.28 2.94 -8.47
C ALA A 72 -2.78 2.80 -8.17
N ALA A 73 -3.19 1.70 -7.53
CA ALA A 73 -4.58 1.46 -7.18
C ALA A 73 -5.12 2.49 -6.17
N GLU A 74 -4.31 2.90 -5.18
CA GLU A 74 -4.70 3.92 -4.21
C GLU A 74 -4.76 5.32 -4.83
N LYS A 75 -3.86 5.66 -5.77
CA LYS A 75 -3.96 6.91 -6.52
C LYS A 75 -5.23 6.96 -7.36
N ASP A 76 -5.57 5.88 -8.06
CA ASP A 76 -6.79 5.83 -8.87
C ASP A 76 -8.05 5.87 -8.01
N ARG A 77 -8.00 5.32 -6.78
CA ARG A 77 -9.05 5.48 -5.79
C ARG A 77 -9.19 6.93 -5.32
N LEU A 78 -8.09 7.56 -4.90
CA LEU A 78 -8.11 8.96 -4.43
C LEU A 78 -8.49 9.95 -5.53
N ARG A 79 -8.15 9.68 -6.80
CA ARG A 79 -8.62 10.49 -7.94
C ARG A 79 -10.13 10.42 -8.10
N ARG A 80 -10.71 9.22 -8.03
CA ARG A 80 -12.18 9.05 -8.04
C ARG A 80 -12.83 9.74 -6.85
N ASP A 81 -12.25 9.60 -5.65
CA ASP A 81 -12.77 10.26 -4.45
C ASP A 81 -12.68 11.79 -4.54
N LEU A 82 -11.63 12.33 -5.18
CA LEU A 82 -11.47 13.75 -5.47
C LEU A 82 -12.55 14.26 -6.43
N GLU A 83 -12.82 13.53 -7.52
CA GLU A 83 -13.89 13.86 -8.47
C GLU A 83 -15.25 13.90 -7.75
N VAL A 84 -15.54 12.90 -6.91
CA VAL A 84 -16.77 12.86 -6.11
C VAL A 84 -16.85 14.03 -5.12
N ALA A 85 -15.75 14.37 -4.44
CA ALA A 85 -15.73 15.50 -3.50
C ALA A 85 -15.90 16.85 -4.20
N GLN A 86 -15.35 17.00 -5.41
CA GLN A 86 -15.56 18.18 -6.27
C GLN A 86 -17.02 18.31 -6.72
N MET A 87 -17.64 17.20 -7.13
CA MET A 87 -19.07 17.18 -7.49
C MET A 87 -19.98 17.53 -6.32
N LYS A 88 -19.56 17.19 -5.10
CA LYS A 88 -20.27 17.54 -3.85
C LYS A 88 -19.94 18.94 -3.32
N HIS A 89 -19.05 19.68 -3.99
CA HIS A 89 -18.55 20.99 -3.57
C HIS A 89 -18.01 21.02 -2.13
N ASN A 90 -17.37 19.92 -1.68
CA ASN A 90 -16.76 19.84 -0.36
C ASN A 90 -15.27 20.16 -0.43
N ASP A 91 -14.93 21.44 -0.37
CA ASP A 91 -13.56 21.92 -0.53
C ASP A 91 -12.59 21.36 0.53
N ALA A 92 -13.07 21.17 1.77
CA ALA A 92 -12.27 20.61 2.86
C ALA A 92 -11.88 19.15 2.61
N GLU A 93 -12.74 18.35 1.96
CA GLU A 93 -12.40 16.98 1.56
C GLU A 93 -11.45 16.96 0.36
N VAL A 94 -11.66 17.87 -0.60
CA VAL A 94 -10.79 18.02 -1.76
C VAL A 94 -9.35 18.34 -1.32
N GLU A 95 -9.15 19.25 -0.37
CA GLU A 95 -7.83 19.58 0.17
C GLU A 95 -7.17 18.39 0.89
N LYS A 96 -7.93 17.67 1.73
CA LYS A 96 -7.44 16.46 2.41
C LYS A 96 -7.01 15.37 1.41
N ILE A 97 -7.77 15.17 0.34
CA ILE A 97 -7.46 14.16 -0.67
C ILE A 97 -6.24 14.58 -1.50
N LYS A 98 -6.13 15.87 -1.85
CA LYS A 98 -4.94 16.42 -2.52
C LYS A 98 -3.67 16.25 -1.68
N ALA A 99 -3.72 16.58 -0.39
CA ALA A 99 -2.59 16.38 0.52
C ALA A 99 -2.14 14.91 0.60
N LYS A 100 -3.11 13.96 0.64
CA LYS A 100 -2.81 12.52 0.61
C LYS A 100 -2.21 12.07 -0.73
N LEU A 101 -2.64 12.64 -1.86
CA LEU A 101 -2.05 12.36 -3.18
C LEU A 101 -0.58 12.83 -3.23
N GLU A 102 -0.30 14.01 -2.67
CA GLU A 102 1.06 14.56 -2.56
C GLU A 102 1.94 13.69 -1.65
N GLU A 103 1.44 13.21 -0.52
CA GLU A 103 2.16 12.29 0.37
C GLU A 103 2.48 10.95 -0.33
N LEU A 104 1.54 10.41 -1.11
CA LEU A 104 1.77 9.22 -1.93
C LEU A 104 2.76 9.46 -3.08
N GLU A 105 2.88 10.70 -3.55
CA GLU A 105 3.89 11.09 -4.52
C GLU A 105 5.26 11.29 -3.90
N ALA A 106 5.32 11.90 -2.71
CA ALA A 106 6.53 12.08 -1.92
C ALA A 106 7.13 10.75 -1.47
N SER A 107 6.30 9.81 -0.99
CA SER A 107 6.74 8.45 -0.65
C SER A 107 7.21 7.65 -1.87
N ARG A 108 6.70 7.97 -3.06
CA ARG A 108 7.17 7.39 -4.33
C ARG A 108 8.47 8.03 -4.82
N GLN A 109 8.79 9.28 -4.43
CA GLN A 109 9.93 10.01 -4.99
C GLN A 109 11.10 9.04 -5.06
N PRO A 110 11.46 8.61 -6.28
CA PRO A 110 12.44 7.56 -6.42
C PRO A 110 13.66 8.14 -5.75
N GLN A 111 14.22 7.41 -4.77
CA GLN A 111 15.64 7.58 -4.50
C GLN A 111 16.28 7.60 -5.89
N GLN A 112 16.94 8.70 -6.26
CA GLN A 112 17.36 9.08 -7.62
C GLN A 112 18.36 8.08 -8.24
N LYS A 113 18.01 6.79 -8.31
CA LYS A 113 18.93 5.68 -8.40
C LYS A 113 18.32 4.57 -9.23
N ASP A 114 18.07 4.90 -10.49
CA ASP A 114 18.28 3.97 -11.60
C ASP A 114 18.43 4.78 -12.88
N ALA A 115 19.64 5.27 -13.15
CA ALA A 115 19.96 5.97 -14.40
C ALA A 115 19.57 5.14 -15.65
N LYS A 116 19.53 3.81 -15.52
CA LYS A 116 19.02 2.89 -16.55
C LYS A 116 17.51 3.03 -16.77
N ALA A 117 16.71 3.12 -15.69
CA ALA A 117 15.26 3.26 -15.80
C ALA A 117 14.85 4.59 -16.45
N ILE A 118 15.57 5.67 -16.15
CA ILE A 118 15.36 6.98 -16.78
C ILE A 118 15.66 6.90 -18.29
N LYS A 119 16.81 6.33 -18.67
CA LYS A 119 17.18 6.15 -20.09
C LYS A 119 16.18 5.27 -20.85
N LEU A 120 15.68 4.19 -20.23
CA LEU A 120 14.66 3.33 -20.84
C LEU A 120 13.32 4.07 -21.01
N ALA A 121 12.92 4.88 -20.04
CA ALA A 121 11.70 5.69 -20.15
C ALA A 121 11.81 6.75 -21.26
N GLU A 122 12.96 7.41 -21.38
CA GLU A 122 13.23 8.36 -22.47
C GLU A 122 13.24 7.67 -23.84
N MET A 123 13.90 6.51 -23.96
CA MET A 123 13.90 5.72 -25.19
C MET A 123 12.49 5.27 -25.57
N ASN A 124 11.71 4.75 -24.62
CA ASN A 124 10.32 4.36 -24.86
C ASN A 124 9.45 5.55 -25.28
N ARG A 125 9.69 6.74 -24.70
CA ARG A 125 9.00 7.97 -25.10
C ARG A 125 9.36 8.35 -26.54
N LYS A 126 10.64 8.27 -26.93
CA LYS A 126 11.09 8.50 -28.31
C LYS A 126 10.47 7.48 -29.27
N ASN A 127 10.53 6.20 -28.97
CA ASN A 127 9.92 5.13 -29.77
C ASN A 127 8.41 5.33 -29.94
N ARG A 128 7.70 5.80 -28.90
CA ARG A 128 6.27 6.09 -28.99
C ARG A 128 5.98 7.27 -29.93
N VAL A 129 6.79 8.33 -29.84
CA VAL A 129 6.68 9.49 -30.74
C VAL A 129 7.03 9.10 -32.17
N GLU A 130 8.08 8.31 -32.38
CA GLU A 130 8.50 7.84 -33.70
C GLU A 130 7.48 6.88 -34.30
N ASN A 131 6.92 5.93 -33.53
CA ASN A 131 5.82 5.09 -33.99
C ASN A 131 4.59 5.91 -34.36
N PHE A 132 4.28 6.95 -33.60
CA PHE A 132 3.17 7.84 -33.93
C PHE A 132 3.45 8.63 -35.20
N LYS A 133 4.67 9.18 -35.36
CA LYS A 133 5.11 9.87 -36.57
C LYS A 133 5.07 8.95 -37.78
N ASN A 134 5.67 7.77 -37.69
CA ASN A 134 5.64 6.75 -38.74
C ASN A 134 4.20 6.35 -39.08
N ALA A 135 3.33 6.09 -38.10
CA ALA A 135 1.93 5.79 -38.37
C ALA A 135 1.17 6.97 -39.03
N SER A 136 1.55 8.21 -38.68
CA SER A 136 0.94 9.42 -39.24
C SER A 136 1.51 9.84 -40.61
N GLU A 137 2.75 9.49 -40.91
CA GLU A 137 3.44 9.73 -42.18
C GLU A 137 3.12 8.60 -43.19
N VAL A 138 2.92 7.37 -42.70
CA VAL A 138 2.36 6.22 -43.44
C VAL A 138 0.82 6.31 -43.51
N LYS A 139 0.25 7.53 -43.42
CA LYS A 139 -1.10 7.76 -43.93
C LYS A 139 -1.17 7.24 -45.36
N PRO A 140 -2.26 6.57 -45.76
CA PRO A 140 -2.29 5.82 -46.99
C PRO A 140 -2.17 6.77 -48.18
N MET A 141 -0.96 6.87 -48.76
CA MET A 141 -0.78 7.30 -50.16
C MET A 141 -1.64 6.45 -51.12
N ALA A 142 -2.17 5.32 -50.65
CA ALA A 142 -3.11 4.44 -51.31
C ALA A 142 -4.58 4.92 -51.33
N ALA A 143 -4.94 6.08 -50.78
CA ALA A 143 -6.34 6.55 -50.71
C ALA A 143 -6.99 6.92 -52.07
N GLY A 144 -6.30 6.76 -53.20
CA GLY A 144 -6.83 7.07 -54.54
C GLY A 144 -6.37 6.17 -55.69
N LEU A 145 -5.63 5.08 -55.42
CA LEU A 145 -5.09 4.22 -56.47
C LEU A 145 -6.18 3.30 -57.03
N LYS A 146 -6.15 3.04 -58.34
CA LYS A 146 -7.10 2.13 -59.02
C LYS A 146 -6.57 0.69 -58.96
N ALA A 147 -7.45 -0.32 -59.09
CA ALA A 147 -6.99 -1.71 -59.12
C ALA A 147 -6.00 -1.93 -60.26
N GLY A 148 -4.85 -2.53 -59.92
CA GLY A 148 -3.75 -2.82 -60.85
C GLY A 148 -2.55 -1.87 -60.70
N GLU A 149 -2.67 -0.80 -59.91
CA GLU A 149 -1.56 0.13 -59.65
C GLU A 149 -0.76 -0.29 -58.41
N ALA A 150 0.56 -0.10 -58.45
CA ALA A 150 1.45 -0.50 -57.36
C ALA A 150 1.09 0.28 -56.07
N GLY A 151 0.69 -0.44 -55.02
CA GLY A 151 0.19 0.15 -53.76
C GLY A 151 -1.33 0.14 -53.60
N TYR A 152 -2.08 -0.48 -54.52
CA TYR A 152 -3.53 -0.67 -54.39
C TYR A 152 -3.90 -1.63 -53.24
N ASP A 153 -4.69 -1.15 -52.28
CA ASP A 153 -5.20 -1.96 -51.16
C ASP A 153 -6.44 -2.78 -51.57
N PRO A 154 -6.35 -4.13 -51.64
CA PRO A 154 -7.46 -4.99 -52.05
C PRO A 154 -8.61 -5.03 -51.03
N PHE A 155 -8.43 -4.54 -49.80
CA PHE A 155 -9.47 -4.47 -48.76
C PHE A 155 -10.14 -3.11 -48.65
N SER A 156 -9.66 -2.11 -49.42
CA SER A 156 -10.29 -0.80 -49.48
C SER A 156 -11.67 -0.90 -50.16
N ARG A 157 -12.70 -0.36 -49.49
CA ARG A 157 -14.08 -0.39 -50.01
C ARG A 157 -14.18 0.52 -51.23
N ARG A 158 -14.46 -0.07 -52.39
CA ARG A 158 -14.79 0.67 -53.60
C ARG A 158 -16.13 1.37 -53.41
N TRP A 159 -16.15 2.70 -53.53
CA TRP A 159 -17.43 3.40 -53.65
C TRP A 159 -18.07 3.03 -54.98
N THR A 160 -19.04 2.13 -54.97
CA THR A 160 -19.82 1.80 -56.16
C THR A 160 -20.93 2.82 -56.31
N ARG A 161 -20.98 3.54 -57.44
CA ARG A 161 -22.21 4.23 -57.85
C ARG A 161 -23.26 3.17 -58.16
N SER A 162 -24.46 3.30 -57.60
CA SER A 162 -25.59 2.48 -58.02
C SER A 162 -25.81 2.68 -59.51
N ARG A 163 -25.82 1.58 -60.27
CA ARG A 163 -26.34 1.60 -61.64
C ARG A 163 -27.86 1.47 -61.52
N ASN A 164 -28.56 2.59 -61.64
CA ASN A 164 -30.00 2.57 -61.81
C ASN A 164 -30.27 1.97 -63.19
N TYR A 165 -30.73 0.73 -63.23
CA TYR A 165 -31.11 0.04 -64.47
C TYR A 165 -32.47 0.50 -65.03
N TYR A 166 -33.11 1.46 -64.35
CA TYR A 166 -34.33 2.07 -64.86
C TYR A 166 -33.97 3.25 -65.75
N VAL A 167 -33.89 3.01 -67.06
CA VAL A 167 -34.07 4.07 -68.04
C VAL A 167 -35.57 4.34 -68.09
N SER A 168 -36.08 5.12 -67.14
CA SER A 168 -37.33 5.83 -67.39
C SER A 168 -37.06 6.71 -68.59
N LYS A 169 -37.83 6.48 -69.67
CA LYS A 169 -37.96 7.46 -70.74
C LYS A 169 -38.27 8.83 -70.10
N PRO A 170 -37.68 9.92 -70.60
CA PRO A 170 -37.64 11.20 -69.90
C PRO A 170 -39.05 11.78 -69.80
N GLY A 171 -39.47 12.05 -68.58
CA GLY A 171 -40.64 12.84 -68.24
C GLY A 171 -40.27 13.74 -67.07
N GLU A 172 -39.75 14.91 -67.43
CA GLU A 172 -39.76 16.18 -66.71
C GLU A 172 -39.70 16.19 -65.16
N ALA A 173 -38.52 16.62 -64.70
CA ALA A 173 -38.28 17.76 -63.81
C ALA A 173 -38.81 17.79 -62.36
N ALA A 174 -37.89 18.33 -61.54
CA ALA A 174 -38.07 19.03 -60.27
C ALA A 174 -38.18 18.13 -59.01
N ALA A 175 -37.50 18.40 -57.90
CA ALA A 175 -36.64 19.50 -57.51
C ALA A 175 -35.68 19.02 -56.40
N GLU A 176 -34.52 19.67 -56.33
CA GLU A 176 -33.68 19.76 -55.15
C GLU A 176 -34.48 20.27 -53.94
N ALA A 177 -34.25 19.69 -52.76
CA ALA A 177 -34.30 20.46 -51.50
C ALA A 177 -33.54 19.73 -50.40
N ASN A 178 -32.54 20.45 -49.89
CA ASN A 178 -31.77 20.19 -48.67
C ASN A 178 -32.61 20.40 -47.39
N GLY A 179 -32.11 19.86 -46.29
CA GLY A 179 -32.44 20.27 -44.92
C GLY A 179 -33.29 19.23 -44.18
N GLY A 180 -33.00 18.83 -42.94
CA GLY A 180 -32.04 19.34 -41.98
C GLY A 180 -32.15 18.53 -40.69
N ASP A 181 -31.11 18.66 -39.91
CA ASP A 181 -30.82 18.08 -38.60
C ASP A 181 -31.99 18.10 -37.61
N THR A 182 -32.10 17.06 -36.77
CA THR A 182 -32.75 17.18 -35.46
C THR A 182 -31.92 16.41 -34.43
N GLN A 183 -31.09 17.17 -33.73
CA GLN A 183 -30.41 16.78 -32.50
C GLN A 183 -31.46 16.46 -31.42
N ALA A 184 -31.42 15.25 -30.89
CA ALA A 184 -32.01 14.93 -29.59
C ALA A 184 -30.98 15.26 -28.51
N ALA A 185 -31.13 16.42 -27.88
CA ALA A 185 -30.43 16.80 -26.67
C ALA A 185 -31.23 16.35 -25.43
N ALA A 186 -30.50 15.81 -24.48
CA ALA A 186 -30.96 15.28 -23.20
C ALA A 186 -31.46 16.36 -22.22
N VAL A 187 -32.40 15.97 -21.34
CA VAL A 187 -32.56 16.56 -20.00
C VAL A 187 -32.98 15.45 -19.01
N VAL A 188 -32.03 15.12 -18.10
CA VAL A 188 -32.15 14.94 -16.62
C VAL A 188 -33.40 14.23 -16.06
N GLY A 189 -33.36 13.24 -15.16
CA GLY A 189 -32.31 12.63 -14.35
C GLY A 189 -32.97 11.66 -13.33
N PRO A 190 -32.23 10.73 -12.70
CA PRO A 190 -32.75 9.77 -11.74
C PRO A 190 -32.51 10.26 -10.31
N ASP A 191 -33.55 10.33 -9.48
CA ASP A 191 -33.46 10.09 -8.02
C ASP A 191 -34.81 10.42 -7.37
N GLY A 192 -35.40 9.44 -6.68
CA GLY A 192 -36.59 9.68 -5.86
C GLY A 192 -37.59 8.54 -5.72
N VAL A 193 -37.16 7.27 -5.58
CA VAL A 193 -38.10 6.16 -5.24
C VAL A 193 -37.49 5.18 -4.23
N GLY A 194 -36.66 5.66 -3.29
CA GLY A 194 -35.88 4.81 -2.40
C GLY A 194 -36.30 4.74 -0.92
N ILE A 195 -37.23 5.56 -0.46
CA ILE A 195 -37.44 5.77 1.00
C ILE A 195 -38.79 5.22 1.51
N VAL A 196 -39.76 4.93 0.63
CA VAL A 196 -41.07 4.42 1.08
C VAL A 196 -41.06 2.88 1.25
N ALA A 197 -40.08 2.18 0.65
CA ALA A 197 -39.99 0.72 0.72
C ALA A 197 -39.46 0.17 2.07
N THR A 198 -38.96 1.02 2.98
CA THR A 198 -38.35 0.58 4.23
C THR A 198 -39.31 0.58 5.43
N ALA A 199 -40.39 1.37 5.41
CA ALA A 199 -41.39 1.36 6.47
C ALA A 199 -42.27 0.10 6.42
N ALA A 200 -42.73 -0.27 5.21
CA ALA A 200 -43.51 -1.50 4.99
C ALA A 200 -42.68 -2.77 5.26
N ALA A 201 -41.36 -2.72 5.07
CA ALA A 201 -40.46 -3.83 5.37
C ALA A 201 -40.17 -3.98 6.88
N LEU A 202 -40.30 -2.91 7.67
CA LEU A 202 -40.12 -2.94 9.13
C LEU A 202 -41.39 -3.42 9.86
N GLU A 203 -42.57 -3.07 9.36
CA GLU A 203 -43.84 -3.54 9.90
C GLU A 203 -44.02 -5.06 9.67
N ALA A 204 -43.59 -5.57 8.51
CA ALA A 204 -43.53 -7.00 8.21
C ALA A 204 -42.49 -7.79 9.05
N ALA A 205 -41.51 -7.12 9.66
CA ALA A 205 -40.51 -7.74 10.53
C ALA A 205 -40.93 -7.76 12.01
N ALA A 206 -41.90 -6.92 12.41
CA ALA A 206 -42.43 -6.89 13.77
C ALA A 206 -43.35 -8.09 14.07
N ASP A 207 -44.08 -8.60 13.07
CA ASP A 207 -44.91 -9.82 13.19
C ASP A 207 -44.11 -11.13 13.26
N ALA A 208 -42.78 -11.06 13.09
CA ALA A 208 -41.90 -12.24 13.11
C ALA A 208 -41.34 -12.61 14.50
N GLY A 209 -41.96 -12.12 15.59
CA GLY A 209 -41.76 -12.68 16.94
C GLY A 209 -40.34 -12.60 17.49
N LYS A 210 -39.53 -11.62 17.08
CA LYS A 210 -38.17 -11.41 17.58
C LYS A 210 -38.09 -10.13 18.41
N LEU A 211 -38.71 -10.17 19.57
CA LEU A 211 -38.48 -9.19 20.64
C LEU A 211 -37.14 -9.54 21.31
N VAL A 212 -36.10 -8.75 21.04
CA VAL A 212 -34.85 -8.80 21.81
C VAL A 212 -34.77 -7.49 22.58
N ASP A 213 -34.83 -7.61 23.92
CA ASP A 213 -34.78 -6.51 24.88
C ASP A 213 -33.67 -5.51 24.57
N THR A 214 -34.04 -4.24 24.38
CA THR A 214 -33.13 -3.15 24.00
C THR A 214 -32.54 -2.42 25.21
N SER A 215 -32.41 -3.06 26.36
CA SER A 215 -31.67 -2.50 27.50
C SER A 215 -30.37 -3.27 27.69
N ALA A 216 -29.27 -2.69 27.19
CA ALA A 216 -27.92 -3.21 27.42
C ALA A 216 -27.53 -3.06 28.91
N PRO A 217 -26.92 -4.08 29.54
CA PRO A 217 -26.37 -3.95 30.88
C PRO A 217 -25.17 -3.01 30.83
N VAL A 218 -25.20 -1.97 31.67
CA VAL A 218 -24.18 -0.92 31.73
C VAL A 218 -22.81 -1.53 32.07
N ASP A 219 -21.87 -1.35 31.16
CA ASP A 219 -20.52 -1.89 31.22
C ASP A 219 -19.64 -1.03 32.14
N GLN A 220 -19.25 -1.59 33.29
CA GLN A 220 -18.40 -0.94 34.30
C GLN A 220 -16.97 -0.64 33.79
N GLY A 221 -16.61 -1.10 32.58
CA GLY A 221 -15.29 -0.90 31.99
C GLY A 221 -15.01 0.52 31.46
N THR A 222 -16.03 1.37 31.32
CA THR A 222 -15.82 2.73 30.79
C THR A 222 -15.22 3.68 31.84
N GLU A 223 -15.32 3.35 33.12
CA GLU A 223 -14.74 4.15 34.21
C GLU A 223 -13.24 3.89 34.42
N SER A 224 -12.71 2.71 34.04
CA SER A 224 -11.31 2.36 34.31
C SER A 224 -10.29 3.08 33.43
N ASN A 225 -10.70 3.64 32.29
CA ASN A 225 -9.82 4.37 31.37
C ASN A 225 -9.81 5.89 31.63
N VAL A 226 -10.58 6.37 32.61
CA VAL A 226 -10.55 7.78 33.06
C VAL A 226 -9.54 7.97 34.22
N LEU A 227 -9.00 6.88 34.77
CA LEU A 227 -8.12 6.90 35.95
C LEU A 227 -6.62 7.05 35.65
N HIS A 228 -6.20 7.08 34.38
CA HIS A 228 -4.78 7.09 34.02
C HIS A 228 -4.42 8.16 33.00
N ASP A 229 -3.83 9.25 33.50
CA ASP A 229 -3.08 10.21 32.69
C ASP A 229 -1.67 9.65 32.44
N PHE A 230 -1.36 9.27 31.20
CA PHE A 230 -0.02 8.81 30.81
C PHE A 230 0.97 9.98 30.71
N GLU A 231 1.20 10.70 31.81
CA GLU A 231 2.33 11.63 31.92
C GLU A 231 3.61 10.84 32.16
N ILE A 232 4.44 10.73 31.12
CA ILE A 232 5.79 10.16 31.24
C ILE A 232 6.74 11.29 31.65
N PRO A 233 7.31 11.29 32.87
CA PRO A 233 8.25 12.31 33.28
C PRO A 233 9.60 12.12 32.57
N ILE A 234 9.91 13.03 31.63
CA ILE A 234 11.21 13.05 30.94
C ILE A 234 12.25 13.73 31.84
N SER A 235 13.18 12.97 32.40
CA SER A 235 14.26 13.53 33.22
C SER A 235 15.37 14.16 32.36
N LEU A 236 15.53 15.48 32.45
CA LEU A 236 16.60 16.24 31.75
C LEU A 236 17.90 16.38 32.57
N THR A 237 17.99 15.73 33.72
CA THR A 237 19.12 15.80 34.66
C THR A 237 20.46 15.43 34.02
N ALA A 238 20.46 14.47 33.08
CA ALA A 238 21.66 14.07 32.35
C ALA A 238 22.20 15.18 31.42
N LEU A 239 21.31 16.01 30.86
CA LEU A 239 21.68 17.13 29.98
C LEU A 239 22.19 18.34 30.77
N GLN A 240 21.83 18.48 32.04
CA GLN A 240 22.30 19.55 32.91
C GLN A 240 23.83 19.55 33.06
N LYS A 241 24.46 18.37 33.03
CA LYS A 241 25.93 18.21 33.04
C LYS A 241 26.63 18.78 31.81
N PHE A 242 25.89 18.99 30.72
CA PHE A 242 26.39 19.47 29.44
C PHE A 242 25.94 20.89 29.10
N GLY A 243 25.40 21.65 30.07
CA GLY A 243 24.86 22.99 29.84
C GLY A 243 23.35 23.05 29.62
N GLY A 244 22.62 21.99 30.02
CA GLY A 244 21.16 21.98 30.00
C GLY A 244 20.58 21.84 28.58
N PRO A 245 19.49 22.56 28.23
CA PRO A 245 18.79 22.43 26.95
C PRO A 245 19.68 22.69 25.72
N HIS A 246 20.71 23.54 25.86
CA HIS A 246 21.65 23.87 24.78
C HIS A 246 22.82 22.88 24.67
N GLY A 247 22.95 21.96 25.63
CA GLY A 247 24.05 21.00 25.77
C GLY A 247 23.89 19.69 25.00
N VAL A 248 22.85 19.55 24.19
CA VAL A 248 22.48 18.28 23.52
C VAL A 248 23.63 17.77 22.63
N GLN A 249 24.28 18.66 21.88
CA GLN A 249 25.39 18.29 21.01
C GLN A 249 26.62 17.84 21.82
N ALA A 250 26.92 18.51 22.93
CA ALA A 250 28.03 18.14 23.81
C ALA A 250 27.77 16.79 24.50
N GLY A 251 26.55 16.55 24.98
CA GLY A 251 26.15 15.26 25.57
C GLY A 251 26.18 14.11 24.55
N PHE A 252 25.75 14.37 23.32
CA PHE A 252 25.84 13.41 22.22
C PHE A 252 27.30 13.06 21.88
N MET A 253 28.17 14.07 21.77
CA MET A 253 29.59 13.86 21.45
C MET A 253 30.31 13.14 22.59
N ALA A 254 30.02 13.43 23.85
CA ALA A 254 30.59 12.72 25.00
C ALA A 254 30.14 11.24 25.04
N ARG A 255 28.86 10.97 24.75
CA ARG A 255 28.36 9.59 24.62
C ARG A 255 29.02 8.87 23.46
N LYS A 256 29.16 9.53 22.30
CA LYS A 256 29.83 8.99 21.12
C LYS A 256 31.28 8.64 21.42
N GLN A 257 32.05 9.53 22.03
CA GLN A 257 33.44 9.28 22.45
C GLN A 257 33.55 8.11 23.42
N ARG A 258 32.63 7.99 24.39
CA ARG A 258 32.62 6.86 25.33
C ARG A 258 32.33 5.53 24.63
N ILE A 259 31.42 5.53 23.66
CA ILE A 259 31.13 4.35 22.85
C ILE A 259 32.32 4.01 21.97
N GLU A 260 32.94 4.97 21.29
CA GLU A 260 34.11 4.76 20.42
C GLU A 260 35.35 4.29 21.20
N ALA A 261 35.55 4.79 22.41
CA ALA A 261 36.60 4.33 23.32
C ALA A 261 36.37 2.89 23.81
N THR A 262 35.11 2.45 23.88
CA THR A 262 34.75 1.09 24.29
C THR A 262 34.63 0.14 23.09
N VAL A 263 34.28 0.66 21.91
CA VAL A 263 33.89 -0.05 20.69
C VAL A 263 34.53 0.69 19.50
N GLY A 264 35.81 0.42 19.23
CA GLY A 264 36.48 1.12 18.12
C GLY A 264 38.00 1.12 18.08
N CYS A 265 38.73 0.49 19.01
CA CYS A 265 40.18 0.40 18.88
C CYS A 265 40.55 -0.43 17.63
N GLN A 266 41.07 0.25 16.60
CA GLN A 266 41.71 -0.39 15.47
C GLN A 266 42.92 -1.17 15.99
N VAL A 267 42.83 -2.49 15.98
CA VAL A 267 43.95 -3.36 16.35
C VAL A 267 45.04 -3.19 15.28
N PRO A 268 46.30 -2.88 15.66
CA PRO A 268 47.42 -2.83 14.72
C PRO A 268 47.50 -4.13 13.91
N GLU A 269 47.81 -4.01 12.62
CA GLU A 269 47.97 -5.18 11.77
C GLU A 269 49.22 -5.97 12.20
N ASN A 270 49.00 -7.02 13.01
CA ASN A 270 49.94 -8.06 13.47
C ASN A 270 50.59 -7.87 14.85
N ASP A 271 49.79 -7.76 15.91
CA ASP A 271 50.30 -7.91 17.29
C ASP A 271 50.57 -9.38 17.71
N GLY A 272 50.39 -10.35 16.80
CA GLY A 272 50.61 -11.78 17.05
C GLY A 272 49.65 -12.43 18.08
N ARG A 273 48.75 -11.66 18.68
CA ARG A 273 47.75 -12.11 19.66
C ARG A 273 46.40 -12.35 18.98
N ARG A 274 45.64 -13.31 19.51
CA ARG A 274 44.27 -13.60 19.05
C ARG A 274 43.31 -12.61 19.72
N HIS A 275 42.55 -11.86 18.92
CA HIS A 275 41.53 -10.94 19.41
C HIS A 275 40.16 -11.57 19.22
N ALA A 276 39.42 -11.81 20.32
CA ALA A 276 38.13 -12.51 20.27
C ALA A 276 37.00 -11.69 19.64
N LEU A 277 37.12 -10.36 19.67
CA LEU A 277 36.06 -9.42 19.28
C LEU A 277 36.30 -8.73 17.93
N THR A 278 37.45 -8.95 17.28
CA THR A 278 37.80 -8.37 15.98
C THR A 278 38.37 -9.44 15.04
N LEU A 279 37.94 -9.41 13.78
CA LEU A 279 38.41 -10.34 12.75
C LEU A 279 39.48 -9.63 11.90
N SER A 280 40.77 -9.95 12.09
CA SER A 280 41.82 -9.43 11.23
C SER A 280 41.83 -10.13 9.86
N VAL A 281 42.41 -9.49 8.84
CA VAL A 281 42.50 -10.05 7.48
C VAL A 281 43.30 -11.36 7.46
N SER A 282 44.35 -11.46 8.28
CA SER A 282 45.15 -12.68 8.43
C SER A 282 44.38 -13.81 9.11
N ASP A 283 43.62 -13.51 10.17
CA ASP A 283 42.74 -14.50 10.83
C ASP A 283 41.62 -14.97 9.89
N TYR A 284 41.04 -14.06 9.10
CA TYR A 284 40.05 -14.41 8.08
C TYR A 284 40.63 -15.35 7.00
N LYS A 285 41.82 -15.03 6.47
CA LYS A 285 42.51 -15.88 5.50
C LYS A 285 42.82 -17.26 6.07
N ARG A 286 43.26 -17.35 7.33
CA ARG A 286 43.55 -18.61 8.03
C ARG A 286 42.27 -19.44 8.26
N ARG A 287 41.15 -18.82 8.65
CA ARG A 287 39.84 -19.50 8.81
C ARG A 287 39.24 -19.96 7.49
N ARG A 288 39.55 -19.28 6.39
CA ARG A 288 39.12 -19.65 5.03
C ARG A 288 40.06 -20.64 4.33
N GLY A 289 41.18 -21.02 4.95
CA GLY A 289 42.18 -21.92 4.35
C GLY A 289 42.91 -21.32 3.14
N LEU A 290 43.06 -20.00 3.10
CA LEU A 290 43.72 -19.26 2.02
C LEU A 290 45.23 -19.00 2.30
N LEU A 291 45.76 -19.58 3.38
CA LEU A 291 47.15 -19.53 3.81
C LEU A 291 47.63 -20.94 4.16
#